data_AF-A0A2U1JEN5-F1
#
_entry.id   AF-A0A2U1JEN5-F1
#
_cell.length_a   1.000
_cell.length_b   1.000
_cell.length_c   1.000
_cell.angle_alpha   90.00
_cell.angle_beta   90.00
_cell.angle_gamma   90.00
#
_symmetry.space_group_name_H-M   'P 1'
#
loop_
_entity.id
_entity.type
_entity.pdbx_description
1 polymer ?
#
loop_
_entity_poly.entity_id
_entity_poly.type
_entity_poly.pdbx_seq_one_letter_code
_entity_poly.pdbx_strand_id
1 'polypeptide(L)'
;MKENKSILESKDIANPAGIETRVSGRVWKSAKKATNRTTLPKILKQTWDKKEKERREKEAATKLHREMKQQYDEKRQAEKDHIRERRKMREEKERLDALQATLSARKKLKLKKKELKAKARAKH
;
A
#
# COMPACT_ATOMS: atom_id res chain seq x y z
N MET A 1 2.88 88.84 42.87
CA MET A 1 2.09 89.69 41.96
C MET A 1 1.83 88.90 40.68
N LYS A 2 0.56 88.85 40.24
CA LYS A 2 0.01 88.81 38.86
C LYS A 2 0.75 87.90 37.84
N GLU A 3 0.20 86.72 37.56
CA GLU A 3 -0.66 86.44 36.38
C GLU A 3 0.05 86.59 35.03
N ASN A 4 0.11 85.51 34.23
CA ASN A 4 -0.59 85.47 32.94
C ASN A 4 -0.52 84.09 32.26
N LYS A 5 -1.71 83.57 31.94
CA LYS A 5 -1.97 82.49 30.99
C LYS A 5 -1.63 82.95 29.57
N SER A 6 -0.93 82.13 28.79
CA SER A 6 -1.02 82.12 27.31
C SER A 6 -0.95 80.66 26.87
N ILE A 7 -2.08 80.02 26.60
CA ILE A 7 -2.71 79.94 25.27
C ILE A 7 -1.88 79.05 24.33
N LEU A 8 -2.44 77.86 24.10
CA LEU A 8 -2.38 77.06 22.88
C LEU A 8 -1.07 77.06 22.07
N GLU A 9 -0.28 76.00 22.21
CA GLU A 9 0.32 75.36 21.04
C GLU A 9 -0.04 73.87 21.02
N SER A 10 -1.17 73.61 20.39
CA SER A 10 -1.49 72.34 19.74
C SER A 10 -0.36 71.95 18.79
N LYS A 11 0.42 70.94 19.16
CA LYS A 11 1.26 70.16 18.24
C LYS A 11 1.13 68.69 18.59
N ASP A 12 -0.08 68.16 18.36
CA ASP A 12 -0.27 66.77 17.98
C ASP A 12 0.44 66.56 16.62
N ILE A 13 1.76 66.39 16.67
CA ILE A 13 2.53 65.96 15.52
C ILE A 13 2.21 64.49 15.35
N ALA A 14 1.36 64.25 14.35
CA ALA A 14 1.05 62.97 13.79
C ALA A 14 2.28 62.04 13.80
N ASN A 15 2.08 60.84 14.32
CA ASN A 15 2.95 59.69 14.10
C ASN A 15 2.32 58.84 12.98
N PRO A 16 2.61 59.07 11.68
CA PRO A 16 1.94 58.34 10.60
C PRO A 16 2.79 57.17 10.08
N ALA A 17 3.21 56.23 10.94
CA ALA A 17 3.78 54.96 10.47
C ALA A 17 3.72 53.84 11.52
N GLY A 18 2.57 53.68 12.17
CA GLY A 18 2.30 52.55 13.06
C GLY A 18 0.99 51.88 12.68
N ILE A 19 0.94 51.16 11.56
CA ILE A 19 -0.22 50.30 11.26
C ILE A 19 -0.10 49.02 12.11
N GLU A 20 -0.29 49.16 13.41
CA GLU A 20 -0.43 48.01 14.32
C GLU A 20 -1.89 47.53 14.43
N THR A 21 -2.83 48.24 13.80
CA THR A 21 -4.26 47.92 13.91
C THR A 21 -4.89 47.60 12.56
N ARG A 22 -5.56 46.44 12.48
CA ARG A 22 -6.36 46.02 11.30
C ARG A 22 -7.60 46.88 11.15
N VAL A 23 -7.44 48.10 10.64
CA VAL A 23 -8.56 49.02 10.36
C VAL A 23 -8.32 49.70 9.01
N SER A 24 -9.34 49.75 8.15
CA SER A 24 -9.32 50.74 7.07
C SER A 24 -9.45 52.10 7.75
N GLY A 25 -8.56 53.06 7.48
CA GLY A 25 -8.35 54.33 8.20
C GLY A 25 -9.53 55.32 8.33
N ARG A 26 -10.78 54.83 8.37
CA ARG A 26 -11.98 55.58 8.74
C ARG A 26 -12.18 55.50 10.25
N VAL A 27 -12.30 56.67 10.87
CA VAL A 27 -12.35 56.86 12.33
C VAL A 27 -13.53 56.15 13.01
N TRP A 28 -14.63 55.92 12.31
CA TRP A 28 -15.84 55.27 12.83
C TRP A 28 -15.78 53.73 12.82
N LYS A 29 -14.72 53.13 12.30
CA LYS A 29 -14.58 51.67 12.26
C LYS A 29 -13.79 51.18 13.47
N SER A 30 -14.37 50.26 14.24
CA SER A 30 -13.67 49.60 15.34
C SER A 30 -12.56 48.68 14.83
N ALA A 31 -11.45 48.61 15.58
CA ALA A 31 -10.33 47.75 15.23
C ALA A 31 -10.74 46.27 15.32
N LYS A 32 -10.57 45.53 14.22
CA LYS A 32 -10.91 44.10 14.19
C LYS A 32 -9.85 43.31 14.93
N LYS A 33 -10.21 42.72 16.08
CA LYS A 33 -9.39 41.70 16.75
C LYS A 33 -9.45 40.39 15.96
N ALA A 34 -8.33 39.68 15.85
CA ALA A 34 -8.34 38.33 15.30
C ALA A 34 -9.30 37.44 16.12
N THR A 35 -10.26 36.81 15.45
CA THR A 35 -11.20 35.89 16.10
C THR A 35 -10.43 34.63 16.54
N ASN A 36 -10.11 34.53 17.82
CA ASN A 36 -9.66 33.28 18.40
C ASN A 36 -10.86 32.33 18.49
N ARG A 37 -10.89 31.30 17.63
CA ARG A 37 -11.88 30.21 17.70
C ARG A 37 -11.62 29.39 18.95
N THR A 38 -12.34 29.69 20.03
CA THR A 38 -12.30 28.94 21.31
C THR A 38 -12.85 27.51 21.14
N THR A 39 -13.74 27.31 20.17
CA THR A 39 -14.37 26.03 19.81
C THR A 39 -13.64 25.28 18.70
N LEU A 40 -12.31 25.16 18.78
CA LEU A 40 -11.61 24.20 17.93
C LEU A 40 -12.08 22.76 18.26
N PRO A 41 -12.40 21.93 17.25
CA PRO A 41 -12.71 20.52 17.44
C PRO A 41 -11.57 19.80 18.18
N LYS A 42 -11.92 18.81 19.03
CA LYS A 42 -10.92 18.04 19.80
C LYS A 42 -9.82 17.42 18.94
N ILE A 43 -10.14 17.06 17.70
CA ILE A 43 -9.20 16.50 16.70
C ILE A 43 -8.07 17.49 16.37
N LEU A 44 -8.39 18.78 16.26
CA LEU A 44 -7.43 19.84 15.96
C LEU A 44 -6.64 20.29 17.19
N LYS A 45 -7.14 20.01 18.40
CA LYS A 45 -6.50 20.32 19.70
C LYS A 45 -5.44 19.30 20.13
N GLN A 46 -5.19 18.25 19.37
CA GLN A 46 -4.15 17.29 19.73
C GLN A 46 -2.75 17.90 19.63
N THR A 47 -1.93 17.61 20.63
CA THR A 47 -0.49 17.92 20.62
C THR A 47 0.21 17.13 19.53
N TRP A 48 1.32 17.68 19.03
CA TRP A 48 2.12 17.04 17.99
C TRP A 48 2.56 15.62 18.41
N ASP A 49 3.01 15.46 19.65
CA ASP A 49 3.46 14.16 20.18
C ASP A 49 2.37 13.08 20.13
N LYS A 50 1.10 13.45 20.37
CA LYS A 50 -0.03 12.52 20.26
C LYS A 50 -0.26 12.10 18.82
N LYS A 51 -0.18 13.05 17.87
CA LYS A 51 -0.31 12.75 16.43
C LYS A 51 0.81 11.86 15.93
N GLU A 52 2.03 12.08 16.42
CA GLU A 52 3.20 11.27 16.07
C GLU A 52 3.08 9.85 16.64
N LYS A 53 2.64 9.72 17.90
CA LYS A 53 2.38 8.41 18.51
C LYS A 53 1.32 7.62 17.73
N GLU A 54 0.18 8.24 17.42
CA GLU A 54 -0.88 7.60 16.64
C GLU A 54 -0.41 7.19 15.24
N ARG A 55 0.46 8.00 14.62
CA ARG A 55 1.03 7.68 13.31
C ARG A 55 1.94 6.46 13.38
N ARG A 56 2.85 6.42 14.36
CA ARG A 56 3.74 5.27 14.59
C ARG A 56 2.97 4.00 14.88
N GLU A 57 1.90 4.07 15.67
CA GLU A 57 1.02 2.93 15.94
C GLU A 57 0.35 2.42 14.66
N LYS A 58 -0.17 3.32 13.81
CA LYS A 58 -0.76 2.96 12.51
C LYS A 58 0.27 2.35 11.55
N GLU A 59 1.48 2.92 11.50
CA GLU A 59 2.58 2.40 10.68
C GLU A 59 3.01 1.00 11.16
N ALA A 60 3.12 0.78 12.46
CA ALA A 60 3.43 -0.53 13.03
C ALA A 60 2.34 -1.56 12.71
N ALA A 61 1.07 -1.20 12.87
CA ALA A 61 -0.06 -2.09 12.55
C ALA A 61 -0.14 -2.43 11.06
N THR A 62 0.06 -1.45 10.18
CA THR A 62 0.06 -1.67 8.72
C THR A 62 1.26 -2.51 8.27
N LYS A 63 2.43 -2.32 8.87
CA LYS A 63 3.61 -3.15 8.63
C LYS A 63 3.33 -4.61 9.03
N LEU A 64 2.84 -4.84 10.25
CA LEU A 64 2.48 -6.18 10.73
C LEU A 64 1.45 -6.87 9.81
N HIS A 65 0.41 -6.14 9.40
CA HIS A 65 -0.60 -6.67 8.49
C HIS A 65 0.01 -7.06 7.12
N ARG A 66 0.93 -6.25 6.58
CA ARG A 66 1.63 -6.58 5.33
C ARG A 66 2.49 -7.84 5.46
N GLU A 67 3.24 -7.96 6.55
CA GLU A 67 4.08 -9.13 6.83
C GLU A 67 3.23 -10.39 6.96
N MET A 68 2.12 -10.34 7.69
CA MET A 68 1.19 -11.47 7.81
C MET A 68 0.58 -11.88 6.47
N LYS A 69 0.19 -10.91 5.64
CA LYS A 69 -0.37 -11.17 4.31
C LYS A 69 0.67 -11.81 3.39
N GLN A 70 1.89 -11.29 3.38
CA GLN A 70 3.00 -11.85 2.59
C GLN A 70 3.25 -13.31 2.97
N GLN A 71 3.37 -13.62 4.26
CA GLN A 71 3.56 -14.99 4.73
C GLN A 71 2.41 -15.93 4.35
N TYR A 72 1.17 -15.44 4.39
CA TYR A 72 0.00 -16.22 3.96
C TYR A 72 0.04 -16.52 2.45
N ASP A 73 0.31 -15.49 1.64
CA ASP A 73 0.35 -15.61 0.18
C ASP A 73 1.51 -16.52 -0.27
N GLU A 74 2.68 -16.42 0.38
CA GLU A 74 3.83 -17.30 0.14
C GLU A 74 3.51 -18.77 0.44
N LYS A 75 2.89 -19.06 1.60
CA LYS A 75 2.49 -20.43 1.94
C LYS A 75 1.49 -20.99 0.94
N ARG A 76 0.48 -20.19 0.57
CA ARG A 76 -0.53 -20.57 -0.41
C ARG A 76 0.09 -20.82 -1.79
N GLN A 77 1.08 -20.02 -2.16
CA GLN A 77 1.78 -20.18 -3.44
C GLN A 77 2.65 -21.44 -3.44
N ALA A 78 3.40 -21.69 -2.37
CA ALA A 78 4.19 -22.91 -2.20
C ALA A 78 3.34 -24.18 -2.29
N GLU A 79 2.14 -24.18 -1.68
CA GLU A 79 1.21 -25.31 -1.78
C GLU A 79 0.72 -25.55 -3.22
N LYS A 80 0.35 -24.47 -3.92
CA LYS A 80 -0.05 -24.55 -5.34
C LYS A 80 1.08 -25.08 -6.21
N ASP A 81 2.30 -24.60 -5.99
CA ASP A 81 3.46 -25.01 -6.76
C ASP A 81 3.78 -26.49 -6.48
N HIS A 82 3.73 -26.94 -5.23
CA HIS A 82 3.88 -28.36 -4.89
C HIS A 82 2.83 -29.26 -5.57
N ILE A 83 1.55 -28.86 -5.57
CA ILE A 83 0.49 -29.61 -6.26
C ILE A 83 0.74 -29.64 -7.77
N ARG A 84 1.16 -28.50 -8.36
CA ARG A 84 1.46 -28.40 -9.79
C ARG A 84 2.62 -29.33 -10.16
N GLU A 85 3.69 -29.34 -9.39
CA GLU A 85 4.84 -30.22 -9.64
C GLU A 85 4.45 -31.70 -9.48
N ARG A 86 3.68 -32.05 -8.44
CA ARG A 86 3.18 -33.43 -8.27
C ARG A 86 2.32 -33.89 -9.45
N ARG A 87 1.52 -32.98 -10.03
CA ARG A 87 0.70 -33.26 -11.20
C ARG A 87 1.57 -33.46 -12.45
N LYS A 88 2.54 -32.57 -12.71
CA LYS A 88 3.48 -32.71 -13.82
C LYS A 88 4.24 -34.02 -13.76
N MET A 89 4.79 -34.38 -12.60
CA MET A 89 5.51 -35.65 -12.42
C MET A 89 4.63 -36.88 -12.70
N ARG A 90 3.34 -36.82 -12.34
CA ARG A 90 2.39 -37.89 -12.65
C ARG A 90 2.10 -37.97 -14.14
N GLU A 91 1.80 -36.84 -14.77
CA GLU A 91 1.51 -36.76 -16.21
C GLU A 91 2.70 -37.23 -17.05
N GLU A 92 3.93 -36.87 -16.68
CA GLU A 92 5.15 -37.34 -17.33
C GLU A 92 5.35 -38.85 -17.15
N LYS A 93 5.12 -39.37 -15.95
CA LYS A 93 5.19 -40.80 -15.68
C LYS A 93 4.17 -41.57 -16.52
N GLU A 94 2.90 -41.13 -16.53
CA GLU A 94 1.83 -41.74 -17.33
C GLU A 94 2.17 -41.71 -18.83
N ARG A 95 2.77 -40.61 -19.32
CA ARG A 95 3.22 -40.50 -20.71
C ARG A 95 4.32 -41.51 -21.04
N LEU A 96 5.31 -41.68 -20.15
CA LEU A 96 6.40 -42.65 -20.33
C LEU A 96 5.88 -44.08 -20.27
N ASP A 97 5.02 -44.39 -19.31
CA ASP A 97 4.41 -45.71 -19.15
C ASP A 97 3.56 -46.07 -20.39
N ALA A 98 2.78 -45.12 -20.91
CA ALA A 98 2.02 -45.30 -22.15
C ALA A 98 2.94 -45.55 -23.35
N LEU A 99 4.02 -44.78 -23.50
CA LEU A 99 4.98 -44.99 -24.57
C LEU A 99 5.64 -46.37 -24.47
N GLN A 100 6.09 -46.77 -23.28
CA GLN A 100 6.67 -48.08 -23.04
C GLN A 100 5.67 -49.20 -23.34
N ALA A 101 4.41 -49.05 -22.95
CA ALA A 101 3.35 -49.99 -23.26
C ALA A 101 3.18 -50.16 -24.79
N THR A 102 3.12 -49.07 -25.55
CA THR A 102 2.98 -49.13 -27.01
C THR A 102 4.18 -49.82 -27.68
N LEU A 103 5.41 -49.53 -27.22
CA LEU A 103 6.63 -50.15 -27.74
C LEU A 103 6.69 -51.64 -27.42
N SER A 104 6.33 -52.02 -26.19
CA SER A 104 6.28 -53.42 -25.79
C SER A 104 5.25 -54.21 -26.58
N ALA A 105 4.06 -53.63 -26.84
CA ALA A 105 3.03 -54.22 -27.68
C ALA A 105 3.51 -54.41 -29.11
N ARG A 106 4.13 -53.37 -29.70
CA ARG A 106 4.74 -53.46 -31.04
C ARG A 106 5.81 -54.55 -31.12
N LYS A 107 6.66 -54.69 -30.10
CA LYS A 107 7.68 -55.75 -30.04
C LYS A 107 7.05 -57.14 -30.00
N LYS A 108 6.02 -57.35 -29.17
CA LYS A 108 5.25 -58.61 -29.09
C LYS A 108 4.61 -58.96 -30.44
N LEU A 109 4.01 -57.97 -31.13
CA LEU A 109 3.43 -58.18 -32.46
C LEU A 109 4.48 -58.59 -33.50
N LYS A 110 5.69 -57.99 -33.47
CA LYS A 110 6.79 -58.38 -34.35
C LYS A 110 7.24 -59.82 -34.12
N LEU A 111 7.35 -60.25 -32.86
CA LEU A 111 7.70 -61.63 -32.51
C LEU A 111 6.64 -62.62 -33.00
N LYS A 112 5.35 -62.36 -32.71
CA LYS A 112 4.24 -63.16 -33.22
C LYS A 112 4.25 -63.27 -34.75
N LYS A 113 4.52 -62.16 -35.46
CA LYS A 113 4.63 -62.18 -36.92
C LYS A 113 5.81 -63.03 -37.43
N LYS A 114 6.94 -63.05 -36.72
CA LYS A 114 8.09 -63.92 -37.05
C LYS A 114 7.75 -65.39 -36.82
N GLU A 115 7.15 -65.73 -35.68
CA GLU A 115 6.70 -67.09 -35.37
C GLU A 115 5.72 -67.62 -36.41
N LEU A 116 4.72 -66.82 -36.79
CA LEU A 116 3.77 -67.18 -37.84
C LEU A 116 4.45 -67.43 -39.19
N LYS A 117 5.42 -66.58 -39.57
CA LYS A 117 6.21 -66.77 -40.80
C LYS A 117 7.07 -68.04 -40.75
N ALA A 118 7.72 -68.31 -39.62
CA ALA A 118 8.53 -69.53 -39.44
C ALA A 118 7.66 -70.78 -39.53
N LYS A 119 6.49 -70.78 -38.88
CA LYS A 119 5.51 -71.87 -38.95
C LYS A 119 4.97 -72.09 -40.36
N ALA A 120 4.71 -71.02 -41.11
CA ALA A 120 4.28 -71.12 -42.50
C ALA A 120 5.38 -71.73 -43.40
N ARG A 121 6.64 -71.33 -43.18
CA ARG A 121 7.80 -71.90 -43.92
C ARG A 121 8.07 -73.36 -43.58
N ALA A 122 7.90 -73.78 -42.33
CA ALA A 122 8.10 -75.16 -41.92
C ALA A 122 6.98 -76.12 -42.39
N LYS A 123 5.87 -75.60 -42.92
CA LYS A 123 4.76 -76.38 -43.47
C LYS A 123 4.85 -76.61 -44.99
N HIS A 124 5.75 -75.92 -45.67
CA HIS A 124 6.08 -76.09 -47.08
C HIS A 124 7.44 -76.77 -47.22
#